data_AF-A0A7J4TJM6-F1
#
_entry.id   AF-A0A7J4TJM6-F1
#
_cell.length_a   1.000
_cell.length_b   1.000
_cell.length_c   1.000
_cell.angle_alpha   90.00
_cell.angle_beta   90.00
_cell.angle_gamma   90.00
#
_symmetry.space_group_name_H-M   'P 1'
#
loop_
_entity.id
_entity.type
_entity.pdbx_description
1 polymer ?
#
loop_
_entity_poly.entity_id
_entity_poly.type
_entity_poly.pdbx_seq_one_letter_code
_entity_poly.pdbx_strand_id
1 'polypeptide(L)' 'MKVSVIGATGRVGKAAAFSLAEESVVSEVVLVSREKSLSQVQGEALDMNDAMAAKDIRVSITPTSNFEDI' A
#
# COMPACT_ATOMS: atom_id res chain seq x y z
N MET A 1 -6.11 2.19 -11.94
CA MET A 1 -6.18 3.48 -11.22
C MET A 1 -5.12 3.51 -10.14
N LYS A 2 -4.42 4.64 -9.94
CA LYS A 2 -3.46 4.83 -8.84
C LYS A 2 -4.17 5.42 -7.63
N VAL A 3 -3.95 4.86 -6.45
CA VAL A 3 -4.54 5.32 -5.19
C VAL A 3 -3.45 5.45 -4.13
N SER A 4 -3.50 6.54 -3.35
CA SER A 4 -2.51 6.82 -2.32
C SER A 4 -3.18 6.86 -0.95
N VAL A 5 -2.65 6.10 0.03
CA VAL A 5 -3.22 5.97 1.38
C VAL A 5 -2.26 6.58 2.39
N ILE A 6 -2.64 7.73 2.96
CA ILE A 6 -1.86 8.44 3.99
C ILE A 6 -2.20 7.90 5.37
N GLY A 7 -1.17 7.52 6.13
CA GLY A 7 -1.34 6.84 7.41
C GLY A 7 -1.42 5.32 7.28
N ALA A 8 -0.77 4.77 6.25
CA ALA A 8 -0.77 3.34 5.93
C ALA A 8 -0.12 2.44 7.01
N THR A 9 0.59 3.01 7.98
CA THR A 9 1.11 2.27 9.15
C THR A 9 0.09 2.07 10.26
N GLY A 10 -1.03 2.80 10.22
CA GLY A 10 -2.14 2.64 11.13
C GLY A 10 -3.04 1.47 10.72
N ARG A 11 -3.76 0.90 11.69
CA ARG A 11 -4.65 -0.25 11.44
C ARG A 11 -5.70 0.03 10.36
N VAL A 12 -6.30 1.22 10.38
CA VAL A 12 -7.35 1.61 9.42
C VAL A 12 -6.77 1.84 8.02
N GLY A 13 -5.70 2.64 7.91
CA GLY A 13 -5.06 2.92 6.62
C GLY A 13 -4.57 1.63 5.96
N LYS A 14 -3.96 0.74 6.74
CA LYS A 14 -3.54 -0.58 6.28
C LYS A 14 -4.68 -1.42 5.73
N ALA A 15 -5.75 -1.58 6.51
CA ALA A 15 -6.90 -2.39 6.08
C ALA A 15 -7.57 -1.81 4.82
N ALA A 16 -7.73 -0.49 4.76
CA ALA A 16 -8.28 0.18 3.59
C ALA A 16 -7.40 -0.04 2.35
N ALA A 17 -6.08 0.08 2.48
CA ALA A 17 -5.15 -0.12 1.37
C ALA A 17 -5.20 -1.56 0.85
N PHE A 18 -5.27 -2.55 1.75
CA PHE A 18 -5.42 -3.95 1.36
C PHE A 18 -6.72 -4.19 0.58
N SER A 19 -7.86 -3.70 1.09
CA SER A 19 -9.14 -3.84 0.38
C SER A 19 -9.14 -3.12 -0.97
N LEU A 20 -8.54 -1.93 -1.05
CA LEU A 20 -8.39 -1.20 -2.33
C LEU A 20 -7.51 -1.95 -3.32
N ALA A 21 -6.47 -2.63 -2.86
CA ALA A 21 -5.60 -3.44 -3.72
C ALA A 21 -6.33 -4.65 -4.34
N GLU A 22 -7.40 -5.14 -3.71
CA GLU A 22 -8.22 -6.23 -4.22
C GLU A 22 -9.24 -5.79 -5.29
N GLU A 23 -9.48 -4.49 -5.42
CA GLU A 23 -10.45 -3.94 -6.37
C GLU A 23 -9.93 -4.00 -7.81
N SER A 24 -10.73 -4.57 -8.72
CA SER A 24 -10.37 -4.78 -10.13
C SER A 24 -10.00 -3.50 -10.91
N VAL A 25 -10.37 -2.32 -10.40
CA VAL A 25 -10.10 -1.02 -11.02
C VAL A 25 -8.78 -0.39 -10.55
N VAL A 26 -8.19 -0.89 -9.47
CA VAL A 26 -6.95 -0.38 -8.88
C VAL A 26 -5.77 -1.16 -9.44
N SER A 27 -4.77 -0.42 -9.94
CA SER A 27 -3.56 -0.99 -10.54
C SER A 27 -2.31 -0.67 -9.73
N GLU A 28 -2.39 0.35 -8.87
CA GLU A 28 -1.29 0.81 -8.04
C GLU A 28 -1.83 1.38 -6.71
N VAL A 29 -1.18 1.00 -5.61
CA VAL A 29 -1.45 1.51 -4.27
C VAL A 29 -0.15 2.06 -3.67
N VAL A 30 -0.15 3.34 -3.33
CA VAL A 30 0.98 3.99 -2.65
C VAL A 30 0.67 4.10 -1.16
N LEU A 31 1.47 3.42 -0.34
CA LEU A 31 1.37 3.45 1.11
C LEU A 31 2.24 4.58 1.66
N VAL A 32 1.61 5.66 2.12
CA VAL A 32 2.32 6.85 2.62
C VAL A 32 2.39 6.81 4.14
N SER A 33 3.61 6.88 4.67
CA SER A 33 3.88 7.00 6.10
C SER A 33 4.73 8.22 6.42
N ARG A 34 4.90 8.49 7.72
CA ARG A 34 5.97 9.39 8.18
C ARG A 34 7.33 8.74 7.94
N GLU A 35 8.36 9.53 7.74
CA GLU A 35 9.75 9.08 7.53
C GLU A 35 10.21 8.11 8.64
N LYS A 36 9.95 8.45 9.91
CA LYS A 36 10.26 7.57 11.06
C LYS A 36 9.57 6.20 11.07
N SER A 37 8.58 6.00 10.19
CA SER A 37 7.83 4.76 10.04
C SER A 37 7.99 4.14 8.65
N LEU A 38 8.97 4.62 7.85
CA LEU A 38 9.22 4.12 6.49
C LEU A 38 9.53 2.61 6.49
N SER A 39 10.36 2.14 7.41
CA SER A 39 10.67 0.71 7.55
C SER A 39 9.44 -0.13 7.89
N GLN A 40 8.54 0.41 8.72
CA GLN A 40 7.29 -0.26 9.06
C GLN A 40 6.40 -0.41 7.82
N VAL A 41 6.15 0.68 7.08
CA VAL A 41 5.28 0.62 5.90
C VAL A 41 5.90 -0.20 4.77
N GLN A 42 7.23 -0.28 4.68
CA GLN A 42 7.91 -1.20 3.76
C GLN A 42 7.58 -2.66 4.07
N GLY A 43 7.59 -3.05 5.34
CA GLY A 43 7.16 -4.39 5.75
C GLY A 43 5.70 -4.66 5.39
N GLU A 44 4.81 -3.70 5.61
CA GLU A 44 3.40 -3.84 5.22
C GLU A 44 3.22 -3.95 3.70
N ALA A 45 3.97 -3.18 2.91
CA ALA A 45 3.94 -3.28 1.45
C ALA A 45 4.39 -4.67 0.96
N LEU A 46 5.44 -5.24 1.55
CA LEU A 46 5.92 -6.58 1.21
C LEU A 46 4.85 -7.64 1.52
N ASP A 47 4.28 -7.61 2.72
CA ASP A 47 3.21 -8.53 3.16
C ASP A 47 2.00 -8.46 2.21
N MET A 48 1.56 -7.26 1.84
CA MET A 48 0.45 -7.11 0.92
C MET A 48 0.79 -7.59 -0.50
N ASN A 49 2.00 -7.34 -1.01
CA ASN A 49 2.40 -7.81 -2.34
C ASN A 49 2.42 -9.35 -2.40
N ASP A 50 2.94 -10.02 -1.37
CA ASP A 50 2.92 -11.48 -1.27
C ASP A 50 1.48 -12.02 -1.24
N ALA A 51 0.59 -11.37 -0.48
CA ALA A 51 -0.82 -11.71 -0.42
C ALA A 51 -1.53 -11.52 -1.78
N MET A 52 -1.25 -10.42 -2.50
CA MET A 52 -1.84 -10.17 -3.82
C MET A 52 -1.36 -11.20 -4.85
N ALA A 53 -0.07 -11.55 -4.83
CA ALA A 53 0.48 -12.59 -5.69
C ALA A 53 -0.17 -13.96 -5.43
N ALA A 54 -0.38 -14.34 -4.17
CA ALA A 54 -1.08 -15.58 -3.81
C ALA A 54 -2.54 -15.62 -4.31
N LYS A 55 -3.16 -14.46 -4.50
CA LYS A 55 -4.53 -14.30 -5.01
C LYS A 55 -4.61 -14.11 -6.53
N ASP A 56 -3.49 -14.14 -7.25
CA ASP A 56 -3.38 -13.79 -8.69
C ASP A 56 -3.94 -12.39 -9.01
N ILE A 57 -3.78 -11.45 -8.07
CA ILE A 57 -4.18 -10.06 -8.24
C ILE A 57 -2.96 -9.25 -8.67
N ARG A 58 -3.08 -8.57 -9.81
CA ARG A 58 -2.00 -7.76 -10.39
C ARG A 58 -2.15 -6.29 -10.00
N VAL A 59 -1.55 -5.93 -8.88
CA VAL A 59 -1.49 -4.56 -8.36
C VAL A 59 -0.07 -4.29 -7.88
N SER A 60 0.44 -3.08 -8.09
CA SER A 60 1.73 -2.66 -7.52
C SER A 60 1.50 -1.94 -6.20
N ILE A 61 2.10 -2.42 -5.11
CA ILE A 61 2.00 -1.78 -3.79
C ILE A 61 3.36 -1.23 -3.40
N THR A 62 3.48 0.10 -3.29
CA THR A 62 4.74 0.79 -3.06
C THR A 62 4.70 1.63 -1.78
N PRO A 63 5.70 1.52 -0.89
CA PRO A 63 5.82 2.34 0.30
C PRO A 63 6.55 3.66 0.00
N THR A 64 6.11 4.78 0.58
CA THR A 64 6.85 6.05 0.54
C THR A 64 6.65 6.88 1.81
N SER A 65 7.56 7.83 2.01
CA SER A 65 7.40 8.94 2.96
C SER A 65 7.53 10.32 2.29
N ASN A 66 7.68 10.36 0.96
CA ASN A 66 7.72 11.59 0.17
C ASN A 66 6.32 11.86 -0.42
N PHE A 67 5.84 13.09 -0.27
CA PHE A 67 4.55 13.51 -0.81
C PHE A 67 4.57 13.73 -2.33
N GLU A 68 5.76 13.88 -2.93
CA GLU A 68 5.90 13.99 -4.40
C GLU A 68 5.60 12.67 -5.12
N ASP A 69 5.60 11.55 -4.40
CA ASP A 69 5.31 10.22 -4.94
C ASP A 69 3.80 9.88 -4.98
N ILE A 70 2.94 10.79 -4.46
CA ILE A 70 1.49 10.58 -4.32
C ILE A 70 0.77 10.70 -5.65
#